data_AF-N1WJV5-F1
#
_entry.id   AF-N1WJV5-F1
#
_cell.length_a   1.000
_cell.length_b   1.000
_cell.length_c   1.000
_cell.angle_alpha   90.00
_cell.angle_beta   90.00
_cell.angle_gamma   90.00
#
_symmetry.space_group_name_H-M   'P 1'
#
loop_
_entity.id
_entity.type
_entity.pdbx_description
1 polymer ?
#
loop_
_entity_poly.entity_id
_entity_poly.type
_entity_poly.pdbx_seq_one_letter_code
_entity_poly.pdbx_strand_id
1 'polypeptide(L)' 'MLINYFQTPPLDITELELDEYEKYLGKKLCNEDKEAILKSTGFRKVLTIRRKLKVKSINNFFLNDLESYEENQIR' A
#
# COMPACT_ATOMS: atom_id res chain seq x y z
N MET A 1 -1.69 3.49 20.08
CA MET A 1 -2.33 4.74 19.59
C MET A 1 -3.70 4.37 19.05
N LEU A 2 -4.76 5.01 19.53
CA LEU A 2 -6.11 4.79 19.00
C LEU A 2 -6.31 5.71 17.79
N ILE A 3 -6.68 5.14 16.62
CA ILE A 3 -6.90 5.91 15.39
C ILE A 3 -8.32 5.67 14.91
N ASN A 4 -9.09 6.75 14.74
CA ASN A 4 -10.43 6.68 14.17
C ASN A 4 -10.36 6.71 12.65
N TYR A 5 -10.71 5.59 12.01
CA TYR A 5 -10.73 5.46 10.55
C TYR A 5 -11.71 6.44 9.89
N PHE A 6 -12.91 6.62 10.46
CA PHE A 6 -13.94 7.47 9.88
C PHE A 6 -13.54 8.95 9.85
N GLN A 7 -12.87 9.41 10.91
CA GLN A 7 -12.37 10.78 11.03
C GLN A 7 -11.02 11.02 10.34
N THR A 8 -10.36 9.96 9.87
CA THR A 8 -9.08 10.11 9.17
C THR A 8 -9.33 10.59 7.74
N PRO A 9 -8.72 11.72 7.32
CA PRO A 9 -8.79 12.15 5.93
C PRO A 9 -8.01 11.18 5.03
N PRO A 10 -8.48 10.96 3.79
CA PRO A 10 -7.69 10.23 2.82
C PRO A 10 -6.36 10.94 2.59
N LEU A 11 -5.31 10.17 2.35
CA LEU A 11 -4.02 10.74 1.99
C LEU A 11 -4.18 11.52 0.68
N ASP A 12 -3.63 12.72 0.66
CA ASP A 12 -3.46 13.47 -0.57
C ASP A 12 -2.20 12.94 -1.24
N ILE A 13 -2.37 12.38 -2.43
CA ILE A 13 -1.31 11.72 -3.19
C ILE A 13 -1.52 12.08 -4.64
N THR A 14 -0.44 12.46 -5.30
CA THR A 14 -0.41 12.72 -6.74
C THR A 14 0.09 11.51 -7.51
N GLU A 15 -0.16 11.50 -8.81
CA GLU A 15 0.35 10.45 -9.71
C GLU A 15 1.89 10.43 -9.72
N LEU A 16 2.53 11.59 -9.62
CA LEU A 16 4.00 11.71 -9.56
C LEU A 16 4.58 11.12 -8.28
N GLU A 17 3.90 11.26 -7.14
CA GLU A 17 4.30 10.58 -5.89
C GLU A 17 4.11 9.06 -6.01
N LEU A 18 3.11 8.59 -6.75
CA LEU A 18 2.92 7.17 -7.05
C LEU A 18 4.07 6.61 -7.90
N ASP A 19 4.57 7.38 -8.88
CA ASP A 19 5.76 7.01 -9.68
C ASP A 19 7.00 6.83 -8.81
N GLU A 20 7.16 7.66 -7.77
CA GLU A 20 8.24 7.46 -6.79
C GLU A 20 8.02 6.19 -5.97
N TYR A 21 6.76 5.85 -5.63
CA TYR A 21 6.42 4.61 -4.93
C TYR A 21 6.71 3.35 -5.74
N GLU A 22 6.63 3.39 -7.07
CA GLU A 22 7.02 2.26 -7.94
C GLU A 22 8.46 1.82 -7.69
N LYS A 23 9.37 2.78 -7.43
CA LYS A 23 10.78 2.50 -7.13
C LYS A 23 10.93 1.68 -5.86
N TYR A 24 10.07 1.90 -4.88
CA TYR A 24 10.06 1.15 -3.62
C TYR A 24 9.33 -0.19 -3.73
N LEU A 25 8.35 -0.31 -4.64
CA LEU A 25 7.64 -1.56 -4.90
C LEU A 25 8.45 -2.55 -5.74
N GLY A 26 9.43 -2.07 -6.52
CA GLY A 26 10.15 -2.91 -7.49
C GLY A 26 9.28 -3.38 -8.66
N LYS A 27 8.06 -2.83 -8.78
CA LYS A 27 7.09 -3.09 -9.84
C LYS A 27 6.49 -1.76 -10.30
N LYS A 28 6.33 -1.62 -11.61
CA LYS A 28 5.60 -0.49 -12.21
C LYS A 28 4.11 -0.67 -11.96
N LEU A 29 3.42 0.42 -11.66
CA LEU A 29 1.97 0.46 -11.61
C LEU A 29 1.48 0.82 -13.01
N CYS A 30 0.50 0.09 -13.53
CA CYS A 30 -0.15 0.50 -14.76
C CYS A 30 -1.00 1.77 -14.51
N ASN A 31 -1.38 2.47 -15.58
CA ASN A 31 -2.18 3.69 -15.44
C ASN A 31 -3.52 3.40 -14.75
N GLU A 32 -4.14 2.24 -15.03
CA GLU A 32 -5.36 1.82 -14.35
C GLU A 32 -5.15 1.62 -12.83
N ASP A 33 -4.00 1.07 -12.42
CA ASP A 33 -3.67 0.87 -11.01
C ASP A 33 -3.51 2.21 -10.29
N LYS A 34 -2.81 3.16 -10.91
CA LYS A 34 -2.61 4.52 -10.37
C LYS A 34 -3.95 5.21 -10.21
N GLU A 35 -4.80 5.14 -11.23
CA GLU A 35 -6.13 5.73 -11.19
C GLU A 35 -7.01 5.09 -10.11
N ALA A 36 -6.97 3.77 -9.96
CA ALA A 36 -7.69 3.04 -8.92
C ALA A 36 -7.23 3.46 -7.51
N ILE A 37 -5.93 3.62 -7.30
CA ILE A 37 -5.36 4.07 -6.02
C ILE A 37 -5.80 5.51 -5.71
N LEU A 38 -5.73 6.41 -6.69
CA LEU A 38 -6.13 7.81 -6.53
C LEU A 38 -7.64 7.95 -6.26
N LYS A 39 -8.48 7.13 -6.90
CA LYS A 39 -9.94 7.13 -6.67
C LYS A 39 -10.35 6.44 -5.36
N SER A 40 -9.57 5.47 -4.89
CA SER A 40 -9.92 4.69 -3.69
C SER A 40 -9.67 5.46 -2.39
N THR A 41 -10.71 6.16 -1.92
CA THR A 41 -10.69 6.90 -0.65
C THR A 41 -10.29 6.00 0.54
N GLY A 42 -10.80 4.77 0.58
CA GLY A 42 -10.48 3.84 1.67
C GLY A 42 -9.01 3.46 1.71
N PHE A 43 -8.43 3.13 0.55
CA PHE A 43 -7.02 2.82 0.43
C PHE A 43 -6.14 4.01 0.86
N ARG A 44 -6.48 5.22 0.40
CA ARG A 44 -5.77 6.44 0.80
C ARG A 44 -5.89 6.73 2.30
N LYS A 45 -7.02 6.42 2.94
CA LYS A 45 -7.15 6.52 4.40
C LYS A 45 -6.21 5.54 5.11
N VAL A 46 -6.14 4.29 4.66
CA VAL A 46 -5.22 3.28 5.22
C VAL A 46 -3.77 3.75 5.10
N LEU A 47 -3.37 4.36 3.99
CA LEU A 47 -2.03 4.94 3.83
C LEU A 47 -1.74 6.05 4.84
N THR A 48 -2.69 6.96 5.10
CA THR A 48 -2.56 7.99 6.15
C THR A 48 -2.33 7.36 7.52
N ILE A 49 -3.12 6.35 7.87
CA ILE A 49 -3.02 5.61 9.14
C ILE A 49 -1.64 4.95 9.26
N ARG A 50 -1.19 4.28 8.20
CA ARG A 50 0.13 3.65 8.13
C ARG A 50 1.26 4.65 8.32
N ARG A 51 1.21 5.81 7.65
CA ARG A 51 2.18 6.91 7.83
C ARG A 51 2.19 7.42 9.29
N LYS A 52 1.02 7.65 9.89
CA LYS A 52 0.89 8.07 11.30
C LYS A 52 1.46 7.07 12.28
N LEU A 53 1.26 5.78 12.03
CA LEU A 53 1.79 4.70 12.87
C LEU A 53 3.29 4.47 12.67
N LYS A 54 3.93 5.13 11.69
CA LYS A 54 5.34 4.89 11.30
C LYS A 54 5.65 3.40 11.15
N VAL A 55 4.68 2.62 10.64
CA VAL A 55 4.86 1.18 10.44
C VAL A 55 6.00 1.03 9.43
N LYS A 56 7.18 0.60 9.91
CA LYS A 56 8.31 0.27 9.04
C LYS A 56 7.79 -0.70 7.96
N SER A 57 8.32 -0.56 6.74
CA SER A 57 7.92 -1.43 5.62
C SER A 57 7.88 -2.86 6.11
N ILE A 58 6.71 -3.47 5.99
CA ILE A 58 6.48 -4.82 6.47
C ILE A 58 7.07 -5.77 5.43
N ASN A 59 8.38 -5.67 5.23
CA ASN A 59 9.12 -6.61 4.39
C ASN A 59 9.03 -8.04 4.96
N ASN A 60 8.50 -8.22 6.18
CA ASN A 60 8.37 -9.53 6.83
C ASN A 60 6.96 -10.14 6.74
N PHE A 61 5.92 -9.43 6.31
CA PHE A 61 4.54 -9.98 6.33
C PHE A 61 4.10 -10.36 4.92
N PHE A 62 4.42 -9.54 3.92
CA PHE A 62 4.20 -9.92 2.52
C PHE A 62 5.17 -11.01 2.04
N LEU A 63 6.41 -11.08 2.55
CA LEU A 63 7.36 -12.11 2.12
C LEU A 63 6.95 -13.51 2.59
N ASN A 64 6.51 -13.62 3.85
CA ASN A 64 6.06 -14.88 4.43
C ASN A 64 4.75 -15.37 3.79
N ASP A 65 3.82 -14.46 3.48
CA ASP A 65 2.58 -14.83 2.80
C ASP A 65 2.83 -15.24 1.33
N LEU A 66 3.83 -14.64 0.66
CA LEU A 66 4.19 -14.97 -0.72
C LEU A 66 4.97 -16.29 -0.81
N GLU A 67 5.91 -16.55 0.10
CA GLU A 67 6.59 -17.86 0.22
C GLU A 67 5.58 -18.99 0.46
N SER A 68 4.58 -18.76 1.33
CA SER A 68 3.52 -19.75 1.56
C SER A 68 2.68 -20.04 0.30
N TYR A 69 2.53 -19.07 -0.59
CA TYR A 69 1.75 -19.22 -1.81
C TYR A 69 2.53 -19.97 -2.90
N GLU A 70 3.84 -19.75 -3.01
CA GLU A 70 4.70 -20.46 -3.94
C GLU A 70 4.98 -21.91 -3.51
N GLU A 71 5.15 -22.19 -2.21
CA GLU A 71 5.32 -23.58 -1.72
C GLU A 71 4.08 -24.46 -1.98
N ASN A 72 2.88 -23.88 -1.96
CA ASN A 72 1.63 -24.61 -2.21
C ASN A 72 1.34 -24.88 -3.71
N GLN A 73 2.16 -24.36 -4.63
CA GLN A 73 2.05 -24.61 -6.07
C GLN A 73 3.02 -25.69 -6.57
N ILE A 74 4.03 -26.06 -5.77
CA ILE A 74 5.11 -26.99 -6.15
C ILE A 74 4.86 -28.43 -5.61
N ARG A 75 3.73 -28.67 -4.94
CA ARG A 75 3.41 -29.97 -4.32
C ARG A 75 2.29 -30.74 -5.00
#